data_AF-A0A851Z992-F1
#
_entry.id   AF-A0A851Z992-F1
#
_cell.length_a   1.000
_cell.length_b   1.000
_cell.length_c   1.000
_cell.angle_alpha   90.00
_cell.angle_beta   90.00
_cell.angle_gamma   90.00
#
_symmetry.space_group_name_H-M   'P 1'
#
loop_
_entity.id
_entity.type
_entity.pdbx_description
1 polymer ?
#
loop_
_entity_poly.entity_id
_entity_poly.type
_entity_poly.pdbx_seq_one_letter_code
_entity_poly.pdbx_strand_id
1 'polypeptide(L)'
;FIPWKKLYHQYLMKEDTALHRVDQILQDFAITEQQEGCILGLIRCVSAMSTRQKVNPSVVLQCLRSHHLFSKAEICVVNKLPHLQGSSGPENMWAIITVMVLFSDGVSDIQELMTCLQRPCSTLSVVDVTETLYCIATLLCAMRDRNITITNRIHYNVFYCLYLMENASVTQQTAEEEIPASHCPEVELTHEQQRILNHKIEPGHVVKIMAFAGTGKTSTLVKYAEKFADLNFLYVTFNKAVAERGKSIFPRNVTCKTFHSLAFGNVGKRYKEKDKLNFSKMSVYSISFLLRNREGQSLFIRAKTVSQTLESFFASSDEEISEEHTPVSFKNTHGDRRLVSPTEKRINVEEAREIWRNMKKLDGDVEKKYKMTCDGYLKLWQLSKPQLSGYDAIFVDEVQDCTPAIMDIVQSQTCGIILVGDPHQQIYTFRGAVSTLFDTVPHTHIYFLTQSFRFGPEIAYVGATILDVCKKIRNKTLVGG
;
A
#
# COMPACT_ATOMS: atom_id res chain seq x y z
N PHE A 1 -22.70 -18.33 -9.58
CA PHE A 1 -22.99 -16.91 -9.30
C PHE A 1 -23.25 -16.76 -7.80
N ILE A 2 -22.64 -15.75 -7.16
CA ILE A 2 -22.65 -15.50 -5.70
C ILE A 2 -23.17 -14.05 -5.50
N PRO A 3 -24.49 -13.82 -5.41
CA PRO A 3 -25.10 -12.48 -5.37
C PRO A 3 -24.55 -11.55 -4.29
N TRP A 4 -24.40 -12.03 -3.05
CA TRP A 4 -23.90 -11.22 -1.94
C TRP A 4 -22.43 -10.85 -2.10
N LYS A 5 -21.60 -11.72 -2.70
CA LYS A 5 -20.22 -11.36 -3.09
C LYS A 5 -20.22 -10.18 -4.04
N LYS A 6 -21.07 -10.22 -5.07
CA LYS A 6 -21.19 -9.11 -6.03
C LYS A 6 -21.62 -7.83 -5.31
N LEU A 7 -22.67 -7.90 -4.49
CA LEU A 7 -23.17 -6.74 -3.75
C LEU A 7 -22.12 -6.15 -2.81
N TYR A 8 -21.36 -6.98 -2.09
CA TYR A 8 -20.27 -6.56 -1.22
C TYR A 8 -19.22 -5.73 -1.97
N HIS A 9 -18.74 -6.24 -3.11
CA HIS A 9 -17.74 -5.52 -3.91
C HIS A 9 -18.29 -4.21 -4.49
N GLN A 10 -19.52 -4.20 -5.00
CA GLN A 10 -20.15 -2.97 -5.50
C GLN A 10 -20.36 -1.94 -4.38
N TYR A 11 -20.70 -2.40 -3.17
CA TYR A 11 -20.83 -1.56 -1.99
C TYR A 11 -19.49 -0.93 -1.58
N LEU A 12 -18.40 -1.71 -1.56
CA LEU A 12 -17.05 -1.20 -1.31
C LEU A 12 -16.59 -0.19 -2.36
N MET A 13 -17.00 -0.36 -3.62
CA MET A 13 -16.75 0.58 -4.71
C MET A 13 -17.67 1.81 -4.69
N LYS A 14 -18.58 1.89 -3.72
CA LYS A 14 -19.55 2.99 -3.56
C LYS A 14 -20.44 3.20 -4.80
N GLU A 15 -20.83 2.11 -5.46
CA GLU A 15 -21.82 2.16 -6.54
C GLU A 15 -23.20 2.54 -5.99
N ASP A 16 -23.85 3.57 -6.56
CA ASP A 16 -25.12 4.11 -6.05
C ASP A 16 -26.22 3.06 -5.91
N THR A 17 -26.33 2.16 -6.89
CA THR A 17 -27.33 1.08 -6.88
C THR A 17 -27.13 0.10 -5.73
N ALA A 18 -25.87 -0.22 -5.39
CA ALA A 18 -25.53 -1.08 -4.28
C ALA A 18 -25.74 -0.38 -2.94
N LEU A 19 -25.38 0.91 -2.84
CA LEU A 19 -25.64 1.72 -1.64
C LEU A 19 -27.13 1.79 -1.33
N HIS A 20 -27.98 2.10 -2.32
CA HIS A 20 -29.43 2.14 -2.14
C HIS A 20 -30.00 0.77 -1.75
N ARG A 21 -29.56 -0.30 -2.43
CA ARG A 21 -30.03 -1.66 -2.13
C ARG A 21 -29.68 -2.08 -0.70
N VAL A 22 -28.45 -1.83 -0.26
CA VAL A 22 -28.04 -2.13 1.11
C VAL A 22 -28.81 -1.27 2.11
N ASP A 23 -29.05 0.01 1.81
CA ASP A 23 -29.85 0.87 2.68
C ASP A 23 -31.29 0.36 2.88
N GLN A 24 -31.93 -0.07 1.79
CA GLN A 24 -33.26 -0.69 1.86
C GLN A 24 -33.26 -1.94 2.74
N ILE A 25 -32.24 -2.81 2.60
CA ILE A 25 -32.09 -4.00 3.45
C ILE A 25 -31.93 -3.61 4.92
N LEU A 26 -31.12 -2.59 5.24
CA LEU A 26 -30.97 -2.13 6.61
C LEU A 26 -32.30 -1.61 7.18
N GLN A 27 -33.11 -0.91 6.40
CA GLN A 27 -34.43 -0.44 6.81
C GLN A 27 -35.42 -1.59 7.01
N ASP A 28 -35.52 -2.51 6.06
CA ASP A 28 -36.44 -3.66 6.08
C ASP A 28 -36.22 -4.55 7.31
N PHE A 29 -34.97 -4.68 7.75
CA PHE A 29 -34.58 -5.46 8.93
C PHE A 29 -34.34 -4.64 10.19
N ALA A 30 -34.68 -3.35 10.17
CA ALA A 30 -34.58 -2.46 11.34
C ALA A 30 -33.15 -2.36 11.92
N ILE A 31 -32.15 -2.35 11.04
CA ILE A 31 -30.72 -2.21 11.36
C ILE A 31 -30.35 -0.73 11.27
N THR A 32 -30.76 0.05 12.26
CA THR A 32 -30.50 1.50 12.33
C THR A 32 -29.85 1.89 13.66
N GLU A 33 -29.17 3.04 13.69
CA GLU A 33 -28.51 3.57 14.90
C GLU A 33 -29.51 3.84 16.05
N GLN A 34 -30.74 4.20 15.69
CA GLN A 34 -31.78 4.66 16.63
C GLN A 34 -32.54 3.50 17.30
N GLN A 35 -32.42 2.27 16.79
CA GLN A 35 -33.19 1.14 17.30
C GLN A 35 -32.33 0.24 18.20
N GLU A 36 -32.84 -0.03 19.41
CA GLU A 36 -32.32 -1.10 20.25
C GLU A 36 -32.53 -2.45 19.55
N GLY A 37 -31.45 -3.18 19.30
CA GLY A 37 -31.51 -4.50 18.65
C GLY A 37 -31.08 -4.55 17.17
N CYS A 38 -30.29 -3.59 16.68
CA CYS A 38 -29.71 -3.63 15.34
C CYS A 38 -28.98 -4.96 15.01
N ILE A 39 -28.30 -5.57 16.00
CA ILE A 39 -27.68 -6.90 15.87
C ILE A 39 -28.73 -8.00 15.63
N LEU A 40 -29.89 -7.93 16.28
CA LEU A 40 -31.00 -8.86 16.02
C LEU A 40 -31.61 -8.64 14.63
N GLY A 41 -31.60 -7.41 14.12
CA GLY A 41 -31.93 -7.12 12.73
C GLY A 41 -30.98 -7.83 11.75
N LEU A 42 -29.66 -7.76 12.00
CA LEU A 42 -28.66 -8.49 11.21
C LEU A 42 -28.91 -10.00 11.23
N ILE A 43 -29.14 -10.59 12.41
CA ILE A 43 -29.41 -12.03 12.52
C ILE A 43 -30.68 -12.41 11.74
N ARG A 44 -31.77 -11.63 11.87
CA ARG A 44 -33.01 -11.87 11.10
C ARG A 44 -32.77 -11.78 9.59
N CYS A 45 -31.95 -10.83 9.14
CA CYS A 45 -31.61 -10.67 7.73
C CYS A 45 -30.89 -11.91 7.18
N VAL A 46 -29.89 -12.41 7.90
CA VAL A 46 -29.14 -13.60 7.49
C VAL A 46 -30.00 -14.87 7.60
N SER A 47 -30.85 -14.98 8.63
CA SER A 47 -31.78 -16.11 8.78
C SER A 47 -32.78 -16.23 7.64
N ALA A 48 -33.18 -15.11 7.01
CA ALA A 48 -34.09 -15.09 5.88
C ALA A 48 -33.44 -15.54 4.55
N MET A 49 -32.14 -15.87 4.55
CA MET A 49 -31.44 -16.32 3.33
C MET A 49 -31.95 -17.69 2.86
N SER A 50 -32.26 -17.77 1.57
CA SER A 50 -32.66 -19.02 0.93
C SER A 50 -31.49 -19.99 0.84
N THR A 51 -31.72 -21.25 1.23
CA THR A 51 -30.76 -22.34 0.99
C THR A 51 -30.98 -22.95 -0.39
N ARG A 52 -29.90 -23.39 -1.04
CA ARG A 52 -30.03 -24.19 -2.27
C ARG A 52 -30.71 -25.52 -1.98
N GLN A 53 -31.44 -26.06 -2.96
CA GLN A 53 -32.19 -27.32 -2.81
C GLN A 53 -31.25 -28.45 -2.35
N LYS A 54 -31.60 -29.13 -1.23
CA LYS A 54 -30.94 -30.30 -0.57
C LYS A 54 -30.11 -30.05 0.72
N VAL A 55 -30.23 -28.91 1.41
CA VAL A 55 -29.61 -28.73 2.75
C VAL A 55 -30.47 -29.37 3.84
N ASN A 56 -29.89 -30.20 4.72
CA ASN A 56 -30.51 -30.72 5.94
C ASN A 56 -29.98 -29.96 7.17
N PRO A 57 -30.76 -29.02 7.74
CA PRO A 57 -30.30 -28.18 8.86
C PRO A 57 -29.88 -28.97 10.10
N SER A 58 -30.56 -30.08 10.41
CA SER A 58 -30.24 -30.90 11.58
C SER A 58 -28.86 -31.53 11.50
N VAL A 59 -28.46 -31.99 10.31
CA VAL A 59 -27.13 -32.58 10.08
C VAL A 59 -26.04 -31.51 10.16
N VAL A 60 -26.29 -30.33 9.60
CA VAL A 60 -25.36 -29.18 9.71
C VAL A 60 -25.17 -28.78 11.18
N LEU A 61 -26.26 -28.61 11.93
CA LEU A 61 -26.20 -28.27 13.35
C LEU A 61 -25.44 -29.34 14.16
N GLN A 62 -25.59 -30.62 13.81
CA GLN A 62 -24.80 -31.68 14.42
C GLN A 62 -23.30 -31.54 14.15
N CYS A 63 -22.91 -31.11 12.94
CA CYS A 63 -21.51 -30.84 12.62
C CYS A 63 -20.93 -29.69 13.46
N LEU A 64 -21.75 -28.69 13.77
CA LEU A 64 -21.36 -27.52 14.55
C LEU A 64 -21.21 -27.79 16.05
N ARG A 65 -21.80 -28.87 16.59
CA ARG A 65 -21.74 -29.19 18.03
C ARG A 65 -20.32 -29.34 18.60
N SER A 66 -19.35 -29.69 17.76
CA SER A 66 -17.95 -29.76 18.19
C SER A 66 -17.26 -28.41 18.34
N HIS A 67 -17.87 -27.33 17.84
CA HIS A 67 -17.31 -25.98 17.91
C HIS A 67 -17.58 -25.34 19.27
N HIS A 68 -16.59 -24.71 19.89
CA HIS A 68 -16.72 -24.20 21.26
C HIS A 68 -17.77 -23.08 21.43
N LEU A 69 -18.09 -22.33 20.36
CA LEU A 69 -19.13 -21.29 20.36
C LEU A 69 -20.56 -21.81 20.18
N PHE A 70 -20.75 -23.06 19.76
CA PHE A 70 -22.05 -23.57 19.36
C PHE A 70 -23.09 -23.48 20.48
N SER A 71 -22.77 -23.98 21.67
CA SER A 71 -23.70 -24.02 22.81
C SER A 71 -24.13 -22.60 23.25
N LYS A 72 -23.19 -21.66 23.27
CA LYS A 72 -23.48 -20.25 23.58
C LYS A 72 -24.38 -19.61 22.53
N ALA A 73 -24.11 -19.89 21.25
CA ALA A 73 -24.90 -19.35 20.14
C ALA A 73 -26.33 -19.91 20.14
N GLU A 74 -26.50 -21.21 20.36
CA GLU A 74 -27.81 -21.88 20.45
C GLU A 74 -28.66 -21.28 21.57
N ILE A 75 -28.10 -21.15 22.78
CA ILE A 75 -28.80 -20.54 23.92
C ILE A 75 -29.18 -19.08 23.63
N CYS A 76 -28.31 -18.32 22.96
CA CYS A 76 -28.58 -16.93 22.59
C CYS A 76 -29.75 -16.83 21.61
N VAL A 77 -29.76 -17.65 20.55
CA VAL A 77 -30.83 -17.68 19.55
C VAL A 77 -32.16 -18.05 20.20
N VAL A 78 -32.20 -19.10 21.05
CA VAL A 78 -33.41 -19.51 21.75
C VAL A 78 -33.97 -18.38 22.63
N ASN A 79 -33.11 -17.67 23.35
CA ASN A 79 -33.55 -16.62 24.27
C ASN A 79 -33.95 -15.30 23.57
N LYS A 80 -33.33 -14.97 22.43
CA LYS A 80 -33.51 -13.68 21.75
C LYS A 80 -34.40 -13.74 20.51
N LEU A 81 -34.60 -14.93 19.94
CA LEU A 81 -35.43 -15.17 18.75
C LEU A 81 -36.37 -16.37 19.02
N PRO A 82 -37.32 -16.24 19.97
CA PRO A 82 -38.17 -17.36 20.39
C PRO A 82 -39.07 -17.89 19.27
N HIS A 83 -39.36 -17.09 18.23
CA HIS A 83 -40.09 -17.55 17.04
C HIS A 83 -39.34 -18.61 16.23
N LEU A 84 -38.01 -18.71 16.39
CA LEU A 84 -37.19 -19.75 15.77
C LEU A 84 -37.07 -21.01 16.66
N GLN A 85 -37.55 -20.95 17.90
CA GLN A 85 -37.50 -22.06 18.86
C GLN A 85 -38.35 -23.24 18.36
N GLY A 86 -37.75 -24.43 18.29
CA GLY A 86 -38.41 -25.64 17.79
C GLY A 86 -38.45 -25.78 16.26
N SER A 87 -38.05 -24.74 15.51
CA SER A 87 -37.86 -24.87 14.07
C SER A 87 -36.56 -25.63 13.78
N SER A 88 -36.68 -26.82 13.19
CA SER A 88 -35.53 -27.55 12.60
C SER A 88 -35.17 -27.01 11.21
N GLY A 89 -35.57 -25.76 10.94
CA GLY A 89 -35.51 -25.13 9.63
C GLY A 89 -34.17 -24.46 9.34
N PRO A 90 -33.94 -24.05 8.08
CA PRO A 90 -32.72 -23.35 7.68
C PRO A 90 -32.56 -21.99 8.39
N GLU A 91 -33.65 -21.33 8.79
CA GLU A 91 -33.62 -20.03 9.46
C GLU A 91 -32.90 -20.07 10.82
N ASN A 92 -33.18 -21.11 11.63
CA ASN A 92 -32.55 -21.34 12.92
C ASN A 92 -31.07 -21.72 12.75
N MET A 93 -30.76 -22.54 11.75
CA MET A 93 -29.38 -22.89 11.41
C MET A 93 -28.55 -21.65 11.06
N TRP A 94 -29.07 -20.79 10.18
CA TRP A 94 -28.39 -19.54 9.83
C TRP A 94 -28.30 -18.59 11.01
N ALA A 95 -29.33 -18.48 11.86
CA ALA A 95 -29.27 -17.67 13.07
C ALA A 95 -28.10 -18.10 13.98
N ILE A 96 -27.97 -19.41 14.22
CA ILE A 96 -26.90 -19.97 15.05
C ILE A 96 -25.53 -19.69 14.42
N ILE A 97 -25.36 -19.93 13.11
CA ILE A 97 -24.11 -19.64 12.39
C ILE A 97 -23.76 -18.15 12.50
N THR A 98 -24.73 -17.26 12.29
CA THR A 98 -24.51 -15.81 12.42
C THR A 98 -24.10 -15.41 13.84
N VAL A 99 -24.75 -15.97 14.87
CA VAL A 99 -24.37 -15.69 16.26
C VAL A 99 -22.98 -16.24 16.59
N MET A 100 -22.60 -17.41 16.07
CA MET A 100 -21.23 -17.94 16.21
C MET A 100 -20.21 -16.99 15.58
N VAL A 101 -20.48 -16.43 14.40
CA VAL A 101 -19.62 -15.42 13.76
C VAL A 101 -19.54 -14.14 14.60
N LEU A 102 -20.68 -13.66 15.12
CA LEU A 102 -20.71 -12.47 15.99
C LEU A 102 -19.99 -12.67 17.34
N PHE A 103 -19.92 -13.92 17.82
CA PHE A 103 -19.20 -14.29 19.05
C PHE A 103 -17.72 -14.62 18.83
N SER A 104 -17.24 -14.62 17.59
CA SER A 104 -15.84 -14.88 17.29
C SER A 104 -14.92 -13.82 17.89
N ASP A 105 -13.87 -14.26 18.57
CA ASP A 105 -12.83 -13.36 19.12
C ASP A 105 -11.71 -13.14 18.11
N GLY A 106 -11.37 -14.19 17.35
CA GLY A 106 -10.33 -14.18 16.33
C GLY A 106 -10.74 -14.87 15.04
N VAL A 107 -9.82 -14.86 14.08
CA VAL A 107 -10.01 -15.58 12.80
C VAL A 107 -10.08 -17.10 12.98
N SER A 108 -9.44 -17.64 14.02
CA SER A 108 -9.41 -19.08 14.32
C SER A 108 -10.82 -19.63 14.53
N ASP A 109 -11.68 -18.90 15.25
CA ASP A 109 -13.04 -19.33 15.54
C ASP A 109 -13.87 -19.45 14.25
N ILE A 110 -13.67 -18.52 13.31
CA ILE A 110 -14.36 -18.60 12.02
C ILE A 110 -13.76 -19.73 11.17
N GLN A 111 -12.44 -19.95 11.19
CA GLN A 111 -11.81 -21.07 10.49
C GLN A 111 -12.25 -22.45 11.02
N GLU A 112 -12.40 -22.60 12.34
CA GLU A 112 -12.93 -23.80 12.97
C GLU A 112 -14.40 -24.01 12.61
N LEU A 113 -15.21 -22.95 12.60
CA LEU A 113 -16.58 -22.97 12.10
C LEU A 113 -16.63 -23.46 10.66
N MET A 114 -15.77 -22.92 9.78
CA MET A 114 -15.66 -23.36 8.38
C MET A 114 -15.27 -24.83 8.28
N THR A 115 -14.31 -25.28 9.09
CA THR A 115 -13.87 -26.68 9.13
C THR A 115 -15.02 -27.60 9.53
N CYS A 116 -15.87 -27.18 10.48
CA CYS A 116 -17.07 -27.93 10.86
C CYS A 116 -18.10 -27.98 9.73
N LEU A 117 -18.32 -26.86 9.03
CA LEU A 117 -19.27 -26.74 7.93
C LEU A 117 -18.83 -27.48 6.66
N GLN A 118 -17.52 -27.71 6.47
CA GLN A 118 -16.93 -28.40 5.32
C GLN A 118 -16.72 -29.91 5.55
N ARG A 119 -17.13 -30.45 6.71
CA ARG A 119 -17.04 -31.90 6.95
C ARG A 119 -17.84 -32.68 5.89
N PRO A 120 -17.41 -33.90 5.50
CA PRO A 120 -18.11 -34.71 4.50
C PRO A 120 -19.59 -35.00 4.83
N CYS A 121 -19.95 -34.99 6.11
CA CYS A 121 -21.32 -35.18 6.57
C CYS A 121 -22.19 -33.92 6.46
N SER A 122 -21.61 -32.73 6.28
CA SER A 122 -22.34 -31.48 6.12
C SER A 122 -23.00 -31.43 4.74
N THR A 123 -24.28 -31.08 4.70
CA THR A 123 -25.03 -30.91 3.45
C THR A 123 -24.91 -29.49 2.87
N LEU A 124 -24.15 -28.59 3.51
CA LEU A 124 -23.94 -27.22 3.03
C LEU A 124 -22.83 -27.18 1.99
N SER A 125 -23.07 -26.49 0.87
CA SER A 125 -22.01 -26.25 -0.11
C SER A 125 -21.10 -25.11 0.33
N VAL A 126 -19.83 -25.14 -0.10
CA VAL A 126 -18.89 -24.02 0.10
C VAL A 126 -19.49 -22.71 -0.41
N VAL A 127 -20.24 -22.76 -1.52
CA VAL A 127 -20.88 -21.59 -2.13
C VAL A 127 -21.95 -20.99 -1.22
N ASP A 128 -22.75 -21.81 -0.52
CA ASP A 128 -23.77 -21.31 0.42
C ASP A 128 -23.10 -20.61 1.61
N VAL A 129 -21.99 -21.19 2.12
CA VAL A 129 -21.26 -20.59 3.24
C VAL A 129 -20.57 -19.28 2.82
N THR A 130 -19.93 -19.26 1.65
CA THR A 130 -19.33 -18.04 1.08
C THR A 130 -20.37 -16.93 0.90
N GLU A 131 -21.55 -17.26 0.34
CA GLU A 131 -22.65 -16.29 0.16
C GLU A 131 -23.12 -15.71 1.50
N THR A 132 -23.29 -16.55 2.53
CA THR A 132 -23.68 -16.11 3.88
C THR A 132 -22.62 -15.22 4.53
N LEU A 133 -21.33 -15.59 4.44
CA LEU A 133 -20.26 -14.77 4.99
C LEU A 133 -20.18 -13.41 4.29
N TYR A 134 -20.41 -13.35 2.96
CA TYR A 134 -20.49 -12.07 2.25
C TYR A 134 -21.70 -11.23 2.65
N CYS A 135 -22.84 -11.86 2.95
CA CYS A 135 -24.00 -11.17 3.52
C CYS A 135 -23.63 -10.51 4.86
N ILE A 136 -23.06 -11.29 5.79
CA ILE A 136 -22.61 -10.79 7.10
C ILE A 136 -21.58 -9.66 6.92
N ALA A 137 -20.56 -9.84 6.07
CA ALA A 137 -19.55 -8.82 5.80
C ALA A 137 -20.17 -7.52 5.26
N THR A 138 -21.13 -7.62 4.33
CA THR A 138 -21.83 -6.45 3.77
C THR A 138 -22.58 -5.69 4.85
N LEU A 139 -23.36 -6.39 5.68
CA LEU A 139 -24.14 -5.78 6.76
C LEU A 139 -23.22 -5.15 7.81
N LEU A 140 -22.17 -5.84 8.26
CA LEU A 140 -21.21 -5.29 9.22
C LEU A 140 -20.49 -4.04 8.68
N CYS A 141 -20.09 -4.06 7.42
CA CYS A 141 -19.47 -2.90 6.77
C CYS A 141 -20.45 -1.72 6.69
N ALA A 142 -21.71 -1.99 6.34
CA ALA A 142 -22.74 -0.97 6.21
C ALA A 142 -23.16 -0.38 7.55
N MET A 143 -23.29 -1.20 8.59
CA MET A 143 -23.51 -0.76 9.97
C MET A 143 -22.42 0.21 10.43
N ARG A 144 -21.15 -0.13 10.15
CA ARG A 144 -20.01 0.74 10.46
C ARG A 144 -20.05 2.06 9.68
N ASP A 145 -20.39 2.02 8.40
CA ASP A 145 -20.52 3.23 7.57
C ASP A 145 -21.69 4.14 8.00
N ARG A 146 -22.67 3.58 8.73
CA ARG A 146 -23.80 4.28 9.36
C ARG A 146 -23.56 4.65 10.83
N ASN A 147 -22.31 4.58 11.31
CA ASN A 147 -21.92 4.87 12.70
C ASN A 147 -22.62 4.00 13.77
N ILE A 148 -23.16 2.85 13.39
CA ILE A 148 -23.70 1.90 14.38
C ILE A 148 -22.52 1.30 15.16
N THR A 149 -22.57 1.36 16.49
CA THR A 149 -21.49 0.91 17.38
C THR A 149 -21.29 -0.60 17.27
N ILE A 150 -20.36 -1.03 16.42
CA ILE A 150 -19.93 -2.42 16.27
C ILE A 150 -18.42 -2.50 16.10
N THR A 151 -17.80 -3.52 16.69
CA THR A 151 -16.36 -3.72 16.53
C THR A 151 -16.03 -4.11 15.09
N ASN A 152 -15.04 -3.43 14.50
CA ASN A 152 -14.54 -3.75 13.17
C ASN A 152 -13.87 -5.14 13.09
N ARG A 153 -13.50 -5.71 14.24
CA ARG A 153 -12.88 -7.03 14.36
C ARG A 153 -13.72 -8.13 13.73
N ILE A 154 -15.04 -8.13 13.95
CA ILE A 154 -15.93 -9.17 13.40
C ILE A 154 -15.92 -9.10 11.86
N HIS A 155 -16.03 -7.90 11.29
CA HIS A 155 -15.95 -7.72 9.84
C HIS A 155 -14.59 -8.20 9.30
N TYR A 156 -13.50 -7.84 9.97
CA TYR A 156 -12.16 -8.29 9.58
C TYR A 156 -12.02 -9.81 9.64
N ASN A 157 -12.51 -10.46 10.70
CA ASN A 157 -12.44 -11.92 10.85
C ASN A 157 -13.17 -12.64 9.71
N VAL A 158 -14.37 -12.15 9.37
CA VAL A 158 -15.17 -12.68 8.25
C VAL A 158 -14.45 -12.45 6.92
N PHE A 159 -13.98 -11.23 6.67
CA PHE A 159 -13.24 -10.88 5.46
C PHE A 159 -11.98 -11.74 5.29
N TYR A 160 -11.22 -11.97 6.36
CA TYR A 160 -10.02 -12.79 6.35
C TYR A 160 -10.31 -14.23 5.92
N CYS A 161 -11.38 -14.83 6.46
CA CYS A 161 -11.77 -16.18 6.10
C CYS A 161 -12.26 -16.27 4.64
N LEU A 162 -13.06 -15.29 4.20
CA LEU A 162 -13.45 -15.15 2.79
C LEU A 162 -12.22 -15.05 1.89
N TYR A 163 -11.22 -14.24 2.27
CA TYR A 163 -9.96 -14.13 1.54
C TYR A 163 -9.25 -15.49 1.41
N LEU A 164 -9.10 -16.25 2.49
CA LEU A 164 -8.45 -17.56 2.42
C LEU A 164 -9.21 -18.54 1.53
N MET A 165 -10.54 -18.59 1.63
CA MET A 165 -11.36 -19.48 0.81
C MET A 165 -11.18 -19.22 -0.70
N GLU A 166 -11.09 -17.96 -1.09
CA GLU A 166 -10.94 -17.58 -2.49
C GLU A 166 -9.54 -17.81 -3.02
N ASN A 167 -8.53 -17.71 -2.16
CA ASN A 167 -7.14 -17.88 -2.55
C ASN A 167 -6.62 -19.32 -2.37
N ALA A 168 -7.30 -20.20 -1.64
CA ALA A 168 -6.94 -21.61 -1.50
C ALA A 168 -7.35 -22.48 -2.73
N SER A 169 -8.20 -21.96 -3.62
CA SER A 169 -8.85 -22.76 -4.67
C SER A 169 -7.98 -23.06 -5.89
N VAL A 170 -6.75 -22.54 -5.98
CA VAL A 170 -5.89 -22.72 -7.17
C VAL A 170 -4.76 -23.72 -6.97
N THR A 171 -4.50 -24.13 -5.73
CA THR A 171 -3.54 -25.20 -5.43
C THR A 171 -3.96 -26.56 -6.03
N GLN A 172 -5.23 -26.74 -6.43
CA GLN A 172 -5.71 -28.00 -7.04
C GLN A 172 -5.76 -28.03 -8.58
N GLN A 173 -5.62 -26.91 -9.31
CA GLN A 173 -5.78 -26.91 -10.78
C GLN A 173 -4.46 -26.93 -11.57
N THR A 174 -3.30 -26.73 -10.92
CA THR A 174 -1.98 -26.70 -11.56
C THR A 174 -1.12 -27.94 -11.30
N ALA A 175 -1.67 -29.00 -10.70
CA ALA A 175 -0.92 -30.20 -10.30
C ALA A 175 -0.81 -31.30 -11.37
N GLU A 176 -1.04 -31.00 -12.65
CA GLU A 176 -0.86 -31.95 -13.77
C GLU A 176 0.15 -31.42 -14.81
N GLU A 177 1.35 -31.03 -14.40
CA GLU A 177 2.51 -30.98 -15.31
C GLU A 177 3.76 -31.47 -14.54
N GLU A 178 4.21 -32.69 -14.87
CA GLU A 178 5.38 -33.34 -14.27
C GLU A 178 6.68 -32.63 -14.69
N ILE A 179 7.43 -32.08 -13.74
CA ILE A 179 8.85 -31.71 -13.91
C ILE A 179 9.66 -32.34 -12.76
N PRO A 180 10.85 -32.94 -13.01
CA PRO A 180 11.60 -33.65 -11.98
C PRO A 180 12.21 -32.72 -10.93
N ALA A 181 12.20 -33.21 -9.69
CA ALA A 181 12.53 -32.50 -8.47
C ALA A 181 13.94 -31.87 -8.42
N SER A 182 13.98 -30.57 -8.11
CA SER A 182 15.08 -29.93 -7.39
C SER A 182 14.53 -29.31 -6.11
N HIS A 183 14.98 -29.81 -4.96
CA HIS A 183 14.57 -29.34 -3.63
C HIS A 183 15.10 -27.93 -3.32
N CYS A 184 14.33 -26.93 -3.74
CA CYS A 184 14.12 -25.70 -2.97
C CYS A 184 12.61 -25.64 -2.68
N PRO A 185 12.16 -25.22 -1.49
CA PRO A 185 10.74 -25.03 -1.25
C PRO A 185 10.24 -24.00 -2.28
N GLU A 186 9.39 -24.46 -3.20
CA GLU A 186 8.75 -23.60 -4.18
C GLU A 186 7.91 -22.59 -3.40
N VAL A 187 8.28 -21.31 -3.50
CA VAL A 187 7.55 -20.24 -2.82
C VAL A 187 6.20 -20.13 -3.51
N GLU A 188 5.13 -20.61 -2.87
CA GLU A 188 3.77 -20.51 -3.39
C GLU A 188 3.39 -19.03 -3.53
N LEU A 189 3.12 -18.61 -4.76
CA LEU A 189 2.80 -17.23 -5.09
C LEU A 189 1.32 -16.95 -4.85
N THR A 190 0.98 -15.78 -4.31
CA THR A 190 -0.43 -15.39 -4.18
C THR A 190 -1.06 -15.14 -5.55
N HIS A 191 -2.39 -15.16 -5.62
CA HIS A 191 -3.14 -14.74 -6.80
C HIS A 191 -2.76 -13.34 -7.30
N GLU A 192 -2.51 -12.42 -6.38
CA GLU A 192 -2.11 -11.06 -6.69
C GLU A 192 -0.71 -11.03 -7.33
N GLN A 193 0.24 -11.79 -6.78
CA GLN A 193 1.57 -11.95 -7.36
C GLN A 193 1.49 -12.63 -8.74
N GLN A 194 0.70 -13.69 -8.88
CA GLN A 194 0.54 -14.39 -10.16
C GLN A 194 -0.05 -13.49 -11.24
N ARG A 195 -1.01 -12.62 -10.90
CA ARG A 195 -1.56 -11.62 -11.84
C ARG A 195 -0.49 -10.65 -12.33
N ILE A 196 0.40 -10.21 -11.45
CA ILE A 196 1.54 -9.36 -11.81
C ILE A 196 2.50 -10.13 -12.73
N LEU A 197 2.84 -11.38 -12.39
CA LEU A 197 3.72 -12.22 -13.21
C LEU A 197 3.11 -12.60 -14.57
N ASN A 198 1.79 -12.60 -14.71
CA ASN A 198 1.11 -12.84 -15.99
C ASN A 198 1.08 -11.61 -16.89
N HIS A 199 1.43 -10.43 -16.38
CA HIS A 199 1.56 -9.22 -17.17
C HIS A 199 2.93 -9.18 -17.84
N LYS A 200 2.99 -9.45 -19.15
CA LYS A 200 4.20 -9.22 -19.94
C LYS A 200 4.37 -7.72 -20.18
N ILE A 201 5.49 -7.15 -19.72
CA ILE A 201 5.77 -5.72 -19.87
C ILE A 201 6.10 -5.38 -21.33
N GLU A 202 5.61 -4.24 -21.80
CA GLU A 202 5.87 -3.71 -23.15
C GLU A 202 6.41 -2.27 -23.05
N PRO A 203 7.13 -1.76 -24.07
CA PRO A 203 7.56 -0.37 -24.12
C PRO A 203 6.39 0.60 -23.93
N GLY A 204 6.59 1.62 -23.09
CA GLY A 204 5.54 2.59 -22.72
C GLY A 204 4.55 2.10 -21.65
N HIS A 205 4.57 0.83 -21.25
CA HIS A 205 3.79 0.39 -20.09
C HIS A 205 4.35 0.99 -18.81
N VAL A 206 3.46 1.60 -18.02
CA VAL A 206 3.73 1.99 -16.62
C VAL A 206 2.82 1.17 -15.73
N VAL A 207 3.41 0.20 -15.03
CA VAL A 207 2.72 -0.73 -14.13
C VAL A 207 2.93 -0.26 -12.70
N LYS A 208 1.85 0.04 -11.99
CA LYS A 208 1.87 0.42 -10.58
C LYS A 208 1.47 -0.75 -9.69
N ILE A 209 2.30 -1.12 -8.73
CA ILE A 209 2.04 -2.18 -7.76
C ILE A 209 1.94 -1.53 -6.37
N MET A 210 0.71 -1.38 -5.91
CA MET A 210 0.39 -0.82 -4.60
C MET A 210 0.45 -1.94 -3.56
N ALA A 211 1.39 -1.86 -2.63
CA ALA A 211 1.65 -2.94 -1.69
C ALA A 211 1.47 -2.48 -0.24
N PHE A 212 1.08 -3.40 0.64
CA PHE A 212 1.21 -3.18 2.08
C PHE A 212 2.54 -3.73 2.64
N ALA A 213 2.78 -3.42 3.91
CA ALA A 213 3.88 -3.93 4.70
C ALA A 213 4.02 -5.45 4.63
N GLY A 214 5.21 -5.95 4.26
CA GLY A 214 5.52 -7.37 4.34
C GLY A 214 4.91 -8.24 3.23
N THR A 215 4.32 -7.65 2.20
CA THR A 215 3.59 -8.37 1.13
C THR A 215 4.46 -8.94 0.00
N GLY A 216 5.78 -8.92 0.17
CA GLY A 216 6.70 -9.52 -0.79
C GLY A 216 6.97 -8.68 -2.05
N LYS A 217 6.93 -7.34 -1.98
CA LYS A 217 7.26 -6.39 -3.07
C LYS A 217 8.52 -6.80 -3.87
N THR A 218 9.67 -6.82 -3.20
CA THR A 218 10.95 -7.15 -3.83
C THR A 218 10.99 -8.61 -4.30
N SER A 219 10.43 -9.55 -3.53
CA SER A 219 10.33 -10.96 -3.95
C SER A 219 9.50 -11.15 -5.21
N THR A 220 8.43 -10.35 -5.37
CA THR A 220 7.58 -10.35 -6.58
C THR A 220 8.38 -9.88 -7.79
N LEU A 221 9.18 -8.81 -7.64
CA LEU A 221 10.08 -8.34 -8.70
C LEU A 221 11.15 -9.37 -9.08
N VAL A 222 11.71 -10.08 -8.10
CA VAL A 222 12.68 -11.17 -8.34
C VAL A 222 12.03 -12.27 -9.18
N LYS A 223 10.86 -12.76 -8.74
CA LYS A 223 10.10 -13.81 -9.44
C LYS A 223 9.64 -13.36 -10.84
N TYR A 224 9.33 -12.08 -11.00
CA TYR A 224 9.03 -11.49 -12.30
C TYR A 224 10.24 -11.55 -13.25
N ALA A 225 11.42 -11.13 -12.77
CA ALA A 225 12.65 -11.19 -13.58
C ALA A 225 13.10 -12.62 -13.91
N GLU A 226 12.88 -13.57 -13.00
CA GLU A 226 13.12 -15.00 -13.24
C GLU A 226 12.21 -15.55 -14.34
N LYS A 227 10.91 -15.20 -14.32
CA LYS A 227 9.94 -15.63 -15.34
C LYS A 227 10.25 -15.09 -16.72
N PHE A 228 10.70 -13.83 -16.80
CA PHE A 228 11.05 -13.16 -18.05
C PHE A 228 12.57 -13.09 -18.23
N ALA A 229 13.23 -14.26 -18.17
CA ALA A 229 14.70 -14.39 -18.21
C ALA A 229 15.34 -13.82 -19.49
N ASP A 230 14.59 -13.77 -20.60
CA ASP A 230 15.05 -13.22 -21.89
C ASP A 230 15.08 -11.68 -21.94
N LEU A 231 14.47 -11.01 -20.96
CA LEU A 231 14.43 -9.55 -20.86
C LEU A 231 15.51 -9.04 -19.90
N ASN A 232 16.01 -7.84 -20.17
CA ASN A 232 16.98 -7.14 -19.34
C ASN A 232 16.30 -6.07 -18.49
N PHE A 233 16.58 -6.07 -17.19
CA PHE A 233 15.94 -5.17 -16.24
C PHE A 233 16.94 -4.28 -15.51
N LEU A 234 16.51 -3.06 -15.19
CA LEU A 234 17.20 -2.18 -14.27
C LEU A 234 16.40 -2.06 -12.98
N TYR A 235 16.95 -2.57 -11.88
CA TYR A 235 16.39 -2.38 -10.55
C TYR A 235 16.99 -1.14 -9.88
N VAL A 236 16.14 -0.19 -9.53
CA VAL A 236 16.50 1.05 -8.86
C VAL A 236 15.71 1.25 -7.57
N THR A 237 16.41 1.70 -6.54
CA THR A 237 15.84 2.01 -5.22
C THR A 237 16.53 3.21 -4.60
N PHE A 238 15.88 3.84 -3.63
CA PHE A 238 16.44 4.96 -2.87
C PHE A 238 17.53 4.51 -1.88
N ASN A 239 17.34 3.37 -1.21
CA ASN A 239 18.20 2.94 -0.11
C ASN A 239 19.33 2.02 -0.60
N LYS A 240 20.58 2.38 -0.29
CA LYS A 240 21.77 1.57 -0.62
C LYS A 240 21.68 0.15 -0.06
N ALA A 241 21.17 -0.04 1.16
CA ALA A 241 21.04 -1.37 1.76
C ALA A 241 20.07 -2.27 0.96
N VAL A 242 19.00 -1.69 0.44
CA VAL A 242 18.03 -2.39 -0.41
C VAL A 242 18.65 -2.75 -1.76
N ALA A 243 19.43 -1.83 -2.36
CA ALA A 243 20.15 -2.10 -3.61
C ALA A 243 21.19 -3.22 -3.46
N GLU A 244 21.97 -3.25 -2.37
CA GLU A 244 22.94 -4.31 -2.12
C GLU A 244 22.27 -5.66 -1.87
N ARG A 245 21.16 -5.68 -1.11
CA ARG A 245 20.35 -6.89 -0.96
C ARG A 245 19.80 -7.36 -2.32
N GLY A 246 19.34 -6.42 -3.15
CA GLY A 246 18.90 -6.70 -4.52
C GLY A 246 19.97 -7.47 -5.31
N LYS A 247 21.23 -7.01 -5.30
CA LYS A 247 22.32 -7.70 -6.01
C LYS A 247 22.52 -9.16 -5.59
N SER A 248 22.18 -9.52 -4.36
CA SER A 248 22.31 -10.91 -3.88
C SER A 248 21.13 -11.81 -4.25
N ILE A 249 19.96 -11.26 -4.56
CA ILE A 249 18.72 -12.03 -4.75
C ILE A 249 18.18 -11.98 -6.18
N PHE A 250 18.49 -10.93 -6.95
CA PHE A 250 17.99 -10.83 -8.32
C PHE A 250 18.80 -11.71 -9.28
N PRO A 251 18.16 -12.27 -10.33
CA PRO A 251 18.84 -13.00 -11.39
C PRO A 251 19.76 -12.11 -12.22
N ARG A 252 20.62 -12.75 -13.04
CA ARG A 252 21.71 -12.09 -13.78
C ARG A 252 21.24 -11.07 -14.82
N ASN A 253 20.01 -11.19 -15.30
CA ASN A 253 19.38 -10.25 -16.24
C ASN A 253 18.94 -8.93 -15.56
N VAL A 254 19.19 -8.75 -14.26
CA VAL A 254 18.83 -7.53 -13.52
C VAL A 254 20.06 -6.78 -13.04
N THR A 255 20.19 -5.52 -13.46
CA THR A 255 21.20 -4.61 -12.93
C THR A 255 20.64 -3.85 -11.72
N CYS A 256 21.23 -4.03 -10.54
CA CYS A 256 20.77 -3.37 -9.31
C CYS A 256 21.60 -2.11 -8.97
N LYS A 257 20.95 -0.95 -8.84
CA LYS A 257 21.58 0.35 -8.57
C LYS A 257 20.72 1.22 -7.65
N THR A 258 21.32 2.28 -7.08
CA THR A 258 20.54 3.41 -6.54
C THR A 258 20.51 4.55 -7.55
N PHE A 259 19.49 5.42 -7.47
CA PHE A 259 19.42 6.63 -8.32
C PHE A 259 20.67 7.50 -8.19
N HIS A 260 21.13 7.75 -6.96
CA HIS A 260 22.39 8.47 -6.72
C HIS A 260 23.60 7.76 -7.30
N SER A 261 23.66 6.42 -7.34
CA SER A 261 24.78 5.70 -7.95
C SER A 261 24.82 5.86 -9.48
N LEU A 262 23.65 5.89 -10.14
CA LEU A 262 23.53 6.15 -11.58
C LEU A 262 23.96 7.58 -11.89
N ALA A 263 23.44 8.56 -11.14
CA ALA A 263 23.81 9.96 -11.28
C ALA A 263 25.29 10.22 -10.97
N PHE A 264 25.86 9.51 -9.99
CA PHE A 264 27.28 9.62 -9.65
C PHE A 264 28.16 9.13 -10.80
N GLY A 265 27.81 8.02 -11.45
CA GLY A 265 28.55 7.50 -12.60
C GLY A 265 28.58 8.47 -13.79
N ASN A 266 27.45 9.14 -14.05
CA ASN A 266 27.31 10.04 -15.21
C ASN A 266 27.81 11.47 -14.95
N VAL A 267 27.55 12.02 -13.76
CA VAL A 267 27.82 13.42 -13.43
C VAL A 267 28.76 13.54 -12.23
N GLY A 268 28.46 12.85 -11.13
CA GLY A 268 29.16 13.04 -9.85
C GLY A 268 30.66 12.72 -9.88
N LYS A 269 31.10 11.76 -10.70
CA LYS A 269 32.50 11.35 -10.83
C LYS A 269 33.41 12.53 -11.24
N ARG A 270 32.94 13.37 -12.18
CA ARG A 270 33.68 14.56 -12.65
C ARG A 270 33.95 15.56 -11.52
N TYR A 271 32.97 15.74 -10.64
CA TYR A 271 33.11 16.60 -9.46
C TYR A 271 34.01 15.98 -8.39
N LYS A 272 34.01 14.65 -8.24
CA LYS A 272 34.91 13.95 -7.32
C LYS A 272 36.37 14.08 -7.76
N GLU A 273 36.65 13.88 -9.05
CA GLU A 273 38.01 13.97 -9.63
C GLU A 273 38.61 15.37 -9.49
N LYS A 274 37.77 16.41 -9.52
CA LYS A 274 38.17 17.82 -9.29
C LYS A 274 38.20 18.24 -7.82
N ASP A 275 38.01 17.29 -6.88
CA ASP A 275 37.88 17.56 -5.45
C ASP A 275 36.85 18.66 -5.13
N LYS A 276 35.74 18.63 -5.86
CA LYS A 276 34.62 19.57 -5.72
C LYS A 276 33.36 18.92 -5.15
N LEU A 277 33.39 17.61 -4.94
CA LEU A 277 32.26 16.86 -4.41
C LEU A 277 32.24 16.88 -2.87
N ASN A 278 31.08 17.21 -2.31
CA ASN A 278 30.73 16.98 -0.92
C ASN A 278 29.65 15.88 -0.87
N PHE A 279 29.92 14.77 -0.17
CA PHE A 279 28.98 13.67 -0.06
C PHE A 279 27.78 14.01 0.83
N SER A 280 27.88 15.09 1.62
CA SER A 280 26.83 15.60 2.50
C SER A 280 26.19 16.86 1.94
N LYS A 281 25.07 17.26 2.53
CA LYS A 281 24.47 18.59 2.33
C LYS A 281 25.49 19.68 2.70
N MET A 282 25.42 20.83 2.02
CA MET A 282 26.23 21.98 2.42
C MET A 282 25.79 22.45 3.80
N SER A 283 26.76 22.70 4.69
CA SER A 283 26.41 23.19 6.02
C SER A 283 25.90 24.63 5.94
N VAL A 284 24.95 24.98 6.82
CA VAL A 284 24.46 26.37 6.95
C VAL A 284 25.62 27.34 7.21
N TYR A 285 26.62 26.89 7.98
CA TYR A 285 27.84 27.64 8.21
C TYR A 285 28.60 27.92 6.90
N SER A 286 28.87 26.91 6.09
CA SER A 286 29.53 27.07 4.78
C SER A 286 28.74 28.01 3.86
N ILE A 287 27.41 27.85 3.79
CA ILE A 287 26.54 28.72 2.99
C ILE A 287 26.64 30.17 3.48
N SER A 288 26.69 30.41 4.79
CA SER A 288 26.74 31.78 5.33
C SER A 288 27.92 32.61 4.81
N PHE A 289 29.08 31.99 4.57
CA PHE A 289 30.25 32.67 3.96
C PHE A 289 30.10 32.95 2.46
N LEU A 290 29.11 32.33 1.79
CA LEU A 290 28.81 32.56 0.37
C LEU A 290 27.79 33.68 0.18
N LEU A 291 27.12 34.11 1.25
CA LEU A 291 26.06 35.10 1.18
C LEU A 291 26.61 36.52 1.31
N ARG A 292 25.94 37.47 0.64
CA ARG A 292 26.23 38.89 0.80
C ARG A 292 25.77 39.37 2.17
N ASN A 293 26.52 40.27 2.80
CA ASN A 293 26.02 40.96 3.99
C ASN A 293 24.87 41.90 3.60
N ARG A 294 23.76 41.83 4.34
CA ARG A 294 22.59 42.69 4.17
C ARG A 294 22.21 43.21 5.55
N GLU A 295 22.11 44.53 5.71
CA GLU A 295 21.74 45.13 6.99
C GLU A 295 20.36 44.66 7.45
N GLY A 296 20.21 44.47 8.77
CA GLY A 296 18.96 44.03 9.38
C GLY A 296 18.60 42.56 9.17
N GLN A 297 19.42 41.76 8.47
CA GLN A 297 19.16 40.33 8.26
C GLN A 297 20.21 39.44 8.91
N SER A 298 19.75 38.45 9.68
CA SER A 298 20.64 37.42 10.24
C SER A 298 21.19 36.52 9.12
N LEU A 299 22.52 36.52 8.98
CA LEU A 299 23.23 35.72 7.98
C LEU A 299 22.95 34.22 8.14
N PHE A 300 22.89 33.71 9.38
CA PHE A 300 22.68 32.30 9.65
C PHE A 300 21.25 31.85 9.35
N ILE A 301 20.25 32.67 9.71
CA ILE A 301 18.85 32.40 9.36
C ILE A 301 18.69 32.38 7.84
N ARG A 302 19.27 33.35 7.14
CA ARG A 302 19.21 33.43 5.68
C ARG A 302 19.95 32.26 5.01
N ALA A 303 21.12 31.88 5.52
CA ALA A 303 21.84 30.69 5.05
C ALA A 303 21.01 29.42 5.21
N LYS A 304 20.22 29.30 6.29
CA LYS A 304 19.30 28.19 6.49
C LYS A 304 18.17 28.19 5.46
N THR A 305 17.53 29.34 5.20
CA THR A 305 16.45 29.42 4.21
C THR A 305 16.95 29.24 2.78
N VAL A 306 18.15 29.72 2.46
CA VAL A 306 18.84 29.46 1.17
C VAL A 306 19.18 27.98 1.02
N SER A 307 19.69 27.32 2.07
CA SER A 307 19.94 25.86 2.06
C SER A 307 18.66 25.08 1.79
N GLN A 308 17.56 25.44 2.47
CA GLN A 308 16.26 24.80 2.25
C GLN A 308 15.75 25.04 0.81
N THR A 309 15.96 26.25 0.28
CA THR A 309 15.58 26.59 -1.11
C THR A 309 16.32 25.71 -2.12
N LEU A 310 17.63 25.51 -1.93
CA LEU A 310 18.44 24.61 -2.77
C LEU A 310 17.97 23.16 -2.66
N GLU A 311 17.70 22.67 -1.44
CA GLU A 311 17.23 21.30 -1.22
C GLU A 311 15.85 21.04 -1.86
N SER A 312 14.91 21.98 -1.71
CA SER A 312 13.61 21.91 -2.39
C SER A 312 13.77 21.85 -3.91
N PHE A 313 14.68 22.67 -4.47
CA PHE A 313 14.96 22.66 -5.91
C PHE A 313 15.65 21.37 -6.38
N PHE A 314 16.57 20.82 -5.59
CA PHE A 314 17.21 19.54 -5.94
C PHE A 314 16.22 18.37 -5.91
N ALA A 315 15.19 18.45 -5.07
CA ALA A 315 14.12 17.45 -5.01
C ALA A 315 13.02 17.65 -6.09
N SER A 316 12.83 18.87 -6.61
CA SER A 316 11.75 19.17 -7.58
C SER A 316 12.09 18.72 -9.01
N SER A 317 11.07 18.64 -9.87
CA SER A 317 11.21 18.45 -11.32
C SER A 317 11.58 19.73 -12.08
N ASP A 318 11.56 20.90 -11.41
CA ASP A 318 11.65 22.22 -12.06
C ASP A 318 13.01 22.47 -12.70
N GLU A 319 13.05 23.12 -13.86
CA GLU A 319 14.31 23.41 -14.57
C GLU A 319 15.12 24.54 -13.91
N GLU A 320 14.45 25.46 -13.19
CA GLU A 320 15.07 26.59 -12.51
C GLU A 320 14.58 26.81 -11.07
N ILE A 321 15.42 27.43 -10.25
CA ILE A 321 15.05 27.84 -8.88
C ILE A 321 14.05 28.99 -8.96
N SER A 322 12.95 28.88 -8.22
CA SER A 322 11.82 29.82 -8.16
C SER A 322 11.38 30.08 -6.71
N GLU A 323 10.47 31.03 -6.48
CA GLU A 323 9.96 31.34 -5.14
C GLU A 323 9.19 30.18 -4.48
N GLU A 324 8.64 29.25 -5.27
CA GLU A 324 7.96 28.04 -4.77
C GLU A 324 8.89 27.11 -4.01
N HIS A 325 10.19 27.18 -4.29
CA HIS A 325 11.20 26.40 -3.59
C HIS A 325 11.54 26.95 -2.20
N THR A 326 11.17 28.20 -1.92
CA THR A 326 11.50 28.86 -0.65
C THR A 326 10.60 28.36 0.48
N PRO A 327 11.11 28.22 1.72
CA PRO A 327 10.28 27.84 2.84
C PRO A 327 9.21 28.89 3.13
N VAL A 328 8.01 28.45 3.54
CA VAL A 328 6.92 29.37 3.95
C VAL A 328 7.24 30.09 5.26
N SER A 329 7.98 29.42 6.15
CA SER A 329 8.32 29.94 7.48
C SER A 329 9.67 29.43 7.96
N PHE A 330 10.33 30.20 8.82
CA PHE A 330 11.56 29.79 9.51
C PHE A 330 11.43 30.00 11.02
N LYS A 331 12.33 29.39 11.80
CA LYS A 331 12.50 29.70 13.23
C LYS A 331 13.64 30.69 13.41
N ASN A 332 13.41 31.78 14.13
CA ASN A 332 14.44 32.76 14.46
C ASN A 332 15.39 32.23 15.56
N THR A 333 16.35 33.05 15.98
CA THR A 333 17.32 32.73 17.05
C THR A 333 16.69 32.52 18.42
N HIS A 334 15.47 33.00 18.65
CA HIS A 334 14.71 32.83 19.89
C HIS A 334 13.74 31.63 19.84
N GLY A 335 13.69 30.91 18.71
CA GLY A 335 12.79 29.78 18.49
C GLY A 335 11.43 30.14 17.93
N ASP A 336 11.11 31.44 17.77
CA ASP A 336 9.83 31.90 17.23
C ASP A 336 9.71 31.56 15.75
N ARG A 337 8.54 31.02 15.37
CA ARG A 337 8.22 30.77 13.97
C ARG A 337 7.76 32.07 13.31
N ARG A 338 8.48 32.51 12.27
CA ARG A 338 8.14 33.69 11.46
C ARG A 338 7.90 33.29 10.01
N LEU A 339 6.99 33.98 9.34
CA LEU A 339 6.76 33.82 7.90
C LEU A 339 7.91 34.44 7.11
N VAL A 340 8.27 33.81 5.99
CA VAL A 340 9.21 34.40 5.03
C VAL A 340 8.44 35.42 4.19
N SER A 341 8.83 36.69 4.27
CA SER A 341 8.23 37.75 3.46
C SER A 341 8.53 37.59 1.97
N PRO A 342 7.71 38.15 1.07
CA PRO A 342 7.98 38.10 -0.38
C PRO A 342 9.36 38.67 -0.77
N THR A 343 9.84 39.68 -0.04
CA THR A 343 11.19 40.22 -0.26
C THR A 343 12.27 39.24 0.16
N GLU A 344 12.12 38.55 1.29
CA GLU A 344 13.06 37.49 1.71
C GLU A 344 13.03 36.31 0.75
N LYS A 345 11.87 35.94 0.19
CA LYS A 345 11.77 34.89 -0.84
C LYS A 345 12.62 35.25 -2.06
N ARG A 346 12.47 36.46 -2.60
CA ARG A 346 13.27 36.95 -3.75
C ARG A 346 14.76 36.91 -3.48
N ILE A 347 15.18 37.34 -2.28
CA ILE A 347 16.59 37.30 -1.84
C ILE A 347 17.11 35.86 -1.78
N ASN A 348 16.33 34.95 -1.17
CA ASN A 348 16.71 33.54 -1.06
C ASN A 348 16.89 32.90 -2.45
N VAL A 349 16.01 33.20 -3.40
CA VAL A 349 16.08 32.72 -4.78
C VAL A 349 17.32 33.28 -5.49
N GLU A 350 17.58 34.58 -5.37
CA GLU A 350 18.76 35.23 -5.97
C GLU A 350 20.06 34.56 -5.49
N GLU A 351 20.20 34.39 -4.18
CA GLU A 351 21.39 33.83 -3.54
C GLU A 351 21.53 32.33 -3.83
N ALA A 352 20.42 31.57 -3.80
CA ALA A 352 20.42 30.17 -4.19
C ALA A 352 20.83 29.97 -5.67
N ARG A 353 20.33 30.83 -6.58
CA ARG A 353 20.73 30.83 -8.00
C ARG A 353 22.21 31.13 -8.16
N GLU A 354 22.75 32.06 -7.38
CA GLU A 354 24.18 32.38 -7.40
C GLU A 354 25.04 31.20 -6.94
N ILE A 355 24.69 30.61 -5.81
CA ILE A 355 25.35 29.40 -5.30
C ILE A 355 25.27 28.27 -6.31
N TRP A 356 24.07 27.98 -6.84
CA TRP A 356 23.87 26.91 -7.83
C TRP A 356 24.70 27.12 -9.09
N ARG A 357 24.74 28.36 -9.62
CA ARG A 357 25.56 28.70 -10.79
C ARG A 357 27.04 28.41 -10.55
N ASN A 358 27.55 28.74 -9.37
CA ASN A 358 28.95 28.50 -9.01
C ASN A 358 29.22 27.02 -8.65
N MET A 359 28.26 26.30 -8.08
CA MET A 359 28.35 24.84 -7.88
C MET A 359 28.59 24.11 -9.20
N LYS A 360 27.91 24.51 -10.28
CA LYS A 360 28.02 23.89 -11.62
C LYS A 360 29.38 24.07 -12.31
N LYS A 361 30.13 25.14 -12.02
CA LYS A 361 31.41 25.42 -12.69
C LYS A 361 32.49 24.45 -12.22
N LEU A 362 33.05 23.60 -13.07
CA LEU A 362 34.08 22.64 -12.62
C LEU A 362 35.40 23.33 -12.20
N ASP A 363 35.74 24.44 -12.85
CA ASP A 363 36.96 25.20 -12.62
C ASP A 363 36.63 26.66 -12.21
N GLY A 364 37.61 27.38 -11.65
CA GLY A 364 37.48 28.82 -11.32
C GLY A 364 37.14 29.14 -9.86
N ASP A 365 36.97 28.14 -9.00
CA ASP A 365 36.82 28.30 -7.54
C ASP A 365 38.07 27.76 -6.84
N VAL A 366 39.12 28.59 -6.79
CA VAL A 366 40.44 28.23 -6.24
C VAL A 366 40.33 27.78 -4.78
N GLU A 367 39.43 28.42 -4.03
CA GLU A 367 39.19 28.13 -2.62
C GLU A 367 38.20 26.96 -2.41
N LYS A 368 37.63 26.41 -3.50
CA LYS A 368 36.67 25.30 -3.51
C LYS A 368 35.47 25.53 -2.58
N LYS A 369 35.02 26.78 -2.44
CA LYS A 369 33.93 27.19 -1.54
C LYS A 369 32.57 26.63 -1.98
N TYR A 370 32.33 26.49 -3.28
CA TYR A 370 31.05 26.06 -3.86
C TYR A 370 31.05 24.56 -4.18
N LYS A 371 31.03 23.69 -3.16
CA LYS A 371 31.05 22.24 -3.36
C LYS A 371 29.74 21.72 -3.97
N MET A 372 29.84 20.78 -4.90
CA MET A 372 28.69 20.04 -5.43
C MET A 372 28.23 19.00 -4.41
N THR A 373 26.92 18.89 -4.15
CA THR A 373 26.36 17.89 -3.23
C THR A 373 25.86 16.64 -3.97
N CYS A 374 25.51 15.59 -3.23
CA CYS A 374 24.87 14.40 -3.80
C CYS A 374 23.57 14.71 -4.54
N ASP A 375 22.70 15.48 -3.91
CA ASP A 375 21.43 15.88 -4.53
C ASP A 375 21.64 16.91 -5.65
N GLY A 376 22.70 17.72 -5.58
CA GLY A 376 23.07 18.65 -6.63
C GLY A 376 23.50 17.96 -7.93
N TYR A 377 24.36 16.93 -7.87
CA TYR A 377 24.71 16.19 -9.10
C TYR A 377 23.55 15.34 -9.59
N LEU A 378 22.68 14.85 -8.70
CA LEU A 378 21.45 14.16 -9.08
C LEU A 378 20.53 15.11 -9.85
N LYS A 379 20.37 16.35 -9.37
CA LYS A 379 19.63 17.40 -10.08
C LYS A 379 20.23 17.69 -11.45
N LEU A 380 21.56 17.82 -11.57
CA LEU A 380 22.21 17.98 -12.88
C LEU A 380 21.94 16.80 -13.81
N TRP A 381 21.95 15.57 -13.29
CA TRP A 381 21.61 14.40 -14.07
C TRP A 381 20.16 14.42 -14.52
N GLN A 382 19.21 14.75 -13.65
CA GLN A 382 17.80 14.96 -14.02
C GLN A 382 17.64 16.00 -15.13
N LEU A 383 18.24 17.19 -14.97
CA LEU A 383 18.19 18.26 -15.96
C LEU A 383 18.81 17.88 -17.32
N SER A 384 19.71 16.88 -17.35
CA SER A 384 20.27 16.36 -18.60
C SER A 384 19.31 15.46 -19.39
N LYS A 385 18.11 15.16 -18.84
CA LYS A 385 17.08 14.29 -19.43
C LYS A 385 17.66 12.94 -19.85
N PRO A 386 18.20 12.17 -18.89
CA PRO A 386 19.00 10.99 -19.20
C PRO A 386 18.11 9.87 -19.76
N GLN A 387 18.68 9.08 -20.67
CA GLN A 387 18.02 7.89 -21.23
C GLN A 387 18.74 6.63 -20.74
N LEU A 388 18.01 5.81 -19.98
CA LEU A 388 18.45 4.56 -19.40
C LEU A 388 18.30 3.43 -20.44
N SER A 389 19.16 3.47 -21.45
CA SER A 389 19.18 2.50 -22.55
C SER A 389 19.75 1.13 -22.13
N GLY A 390 19.42 0.08 -22.90
CA GLY A 390 19.89 -1.29 -22.68
C GLY A 390 19.03 -2.13 -21.73
N TYR A 391 17.83 -1.64 -21.39
CA TYR A 391 16.86 -2.34 -20.54
C TYR A 391 15.49 -2.37 -21.21
N ASP A 392 14.81 -3.51 -21.09
CA ASP A 392 13.44 -3.69 -21.55
C ASP A 392 12.42 -3.10 -20.55
N ALA A 393 12.76 -3.14 -19.26
CA ALA A 393 12.01 -2.43 -18.23
C ALA A 393 12.84 -2.01 -17.02
N ILE A 394 12.33 -1.00 -16.30
CA ILE A 394 12.90 -0.47 -15.07
C ILE A 394 11.99 -0.83 -13.90
N PHE A 395 12.55 -1.46 -12.88
CA PHE A 395 11.87 -1.69 -11.60
C PHE A 395 12.27 -0.59 -10.64
N VAL A 396 11.28 0.15 -10.15
CA VAL A 396 11.47 1.15 -9.09
C VAL A 396 10.82 0.62 -7.81
N ASP A 397 11.63 0.39 -6.79
CA ASP A 397 11.19 -0.11 -5.48
C ASP A 397 11.27 1.02 -4.43
N GLU A 398 10.35 0.97 -3.46
CA GLU A 398 10.11 2.04 -2.48
C GLU A 398 9.79 3.40 -3.14
N VAL A 399 8.92 3.38 -4.15
CA VAL A 399 8.56 4.57 -4.94
C VAL A 399 7.99 5.70 -4.09
N GLN A 400 7.33 5.40 -2.98
CA GLN A 400 6.81 6.42 -2.07
C GLN A 400 7.90 7.34 -1.49
N ASP A 401 9.16 6.90 -1.47
CA ASP A 401 10.30 7.68 -0.97
C ASP A 401 11.05 8.43 -2.09
N CYS A 402 10.61 8.30 -3.35
CA CYS A 402 11.19 9.03 -4.47
C CYS A 402 10.80 10.52 -4.46
N THR A 403 11.72 11.38 -4.86
CA THR A 403 11.47 12.81 -5.05
C THR A 403 10.89 13.08 -6.45
N PRO A 404 10.21 14.23 -6.67
CA PRO A 404 9.79 14.62 -8.02
C PRO A 404 10.91 14.58 -9.07
N ALA A 405 12.14 14.97 -8.71
CA ALA A 405 13.31 14.89 -9.58
C ALA A 405 13.62 13.44 -10.04
N ILE A 406 13.50 12.47 -9.14
CA ILE A 406 13.69 11.05 -9.47
C ILE A 406 12.56 10.57 -10.36
N MET A 407 11.32 10.94 -10.04
CA MET A 407 10.15 10.53 -10.83
C MET A 407 10.18 11.11 -12.24
N ASP A 408 10.69 12.33 -12.44
CA ASP A 408 10.90 12.93 -13.76
C ASP A 408 11.91 12.13 -14.61
N ILE A 409 13.00 11.65 -13.99
CA ILE A 409 13.93 10.73 -14.66
C ILE A 409 13.22 9.43 -15.04
N VAL A 410 12.46 8.82 -14.12
CA VAL A 410 11.79 7.53 -14.39
C VAL A 410 10.72 7.67 -15.48
N GLN A 411 9.88 8.70 -15.43
CA GLN A 411 8.77 8.87 -16.38
C GLN A 411 9.22 9.29 -17.79
N SER A 412 10.44 9.82 -17.93
CA SER A 412 11.01 10.17 -19.25
C SER A 412 11.62 8.98 -20.00
N GLN A 413 11.56 7.77 -19.43
CA GLN A 413 12.07 6.56 -20.07
C GLN A 413 11.04 5.96 -21.03
N THR A 414 11.53 5.39 -22.13
CA THR A 414 10.70 4.82 -23.21
C THR A 414 10.41 3.33 -23.04
N CYS A 415 11.21 2.64 -22.23
CA CYS A 415 11.03 1.23 -21.89
C CYS A 415 9.84 1.02 -20.94
N GLY A 416 9.55 -0.25 -20.61
CA GLY A 416 8.57 -0.55 -19.57
C GLY A 416 8.99 -0.04 -18.20
N ILE A 417 8.03 0.29 -17.33
CA ILE A 417 8.29 0.76 -15.97
C ILE A 417 7.39 -0.01 -15.01
N ILE A 418 7.99 -0.62 -13.99
CA ILE A 418 7.26 -1.25 -12.88
C ILE A 418 7.57 -0.50 -11.59
N LEU A 419 6.57 0.20 -11.06
CA LEU A 419 6.63 1.00 -9.84
C LEU A 419 6.06 0.19 -8.68
N VAL A 420 6.84 -0.06 -7.64
CA VAL A 420 6.41 -0.81 -6.46
C VAL A 420 6.65 0.00 -5.20
N GLY A 421 5.63 0.09 -4.35
CA GLY A 421 5.71 0.90 -3.14
C GLY A 421 4.56 0.66 -2.18
N ASP A 422 4.75 1.12 -0.95
CA ASP A 422 3.70 1.18 0.07
C ASP A 422 3.42 2.67 0.36
N PRO A 423 2.30 3.24 -0.13
CA PRO A 423 1.97 4.66 0.09
C PRO A 423 1.80 4.98 1.59
N HIS A 424 1.62 3.97 2.44
CA HIS A 424 1.43 4.15 3.86
C HIS A 424 2.72 4.11 4.67
N GLN A 425 3.84 3.71 4.08
CA GLN A 425 5.17 3.65 4.72
C GLN A 425 6.10 4.81 4.34
N GLN A 426 5.57 5.89 3.77
CA GLN A 426 6.40 7.04 3.44
C GLN A 426 6.91 7.76 4.69
N ILE A 427 8.23 7.79 4.87
CA ILE A 427 8.89 8.42 6.02
C ILE A 427 9.95 9.45 5.63
N TYR A 428 10.23 9.63 4.33
CA TYR A 428 11.27 10.52 3.81
C TYR A 428 10.77 11.91 3.38
N THR A 429 9.59 12.36 3.85
CA THR A 429 9.03 13.69 3.51
C THR A 429 9.99 14.85 3.83
N PHE A 430 10.81 14.72 4.87
CA PHE A 430 11.83 15.71 5.24
C PHE A 430 12.96 15.87 4.20
N ARG A 431 13.08 14.96 3.22
CA ARG A 431 14.00 15.04 2.08
C ARG A 431 13.35 15.52 0.78
N GLY A 432 12.08 15.95 0.83
CA GLY A 432 11.33 16.40 -0.34
C GLY A 432 10.61 15.30 -1.09
N ALA A 433 10.51 14.08 -0.53
CA ALA A 433 9.56 13.08 -1.04
C ALA A 433 8.13 13.60 -0.80
N VAL A 434 7.31 13.61 -1.85
CA VAL A 434 5.95 14.17 -1.80
C VAL A 434 4.94 13.03 -1.70
N SER A 435 4.05 13.09 -0.71
CA SER A 435 3.15 12.00 -0.35
C SER A 435 2.18 11.58 -1.44
N THR A 436 1.73 12.53 -2.23
CA THR A 436 0.77 12.28 -3.31
C THR A 436 1.40 11.70 -4.57
N LEU A 437 2.72 11.71 -4.72
CA LEU A 437 3.37 11.31 -5.99
C LEU A 437 2.99 9.90 -6.39
N PHE A 438 3.11 8.94 -5.48
CA PHE A 438 2.84 7.55 -5.83
C PHE A 438 1.35 7.31 -6.17
N ASP A 439 0.44 8.11 -5.60
CA ASP A 439 -0.98 8.04 -5.91
C ASP A 439 -1.31 8.67 -7.27
N THR A 440 -0.66 9.78 -7.62
CA THR A 440 -0.97 10.57 -8.84
C THR A 440 -0.14 10.20 -10.07
N VAL A 441 0.88 9.36 -9.94
CA VAL A 441 1.70 8.93 -11.09
C VAL A 441 0.81 8.29 -12.16
N PRO A 442 0.86 8.79 -13.42
CA PRO A 442 0.17 8.18 -14.54
C PRO A 442 0.60 6.72 -14.70
N HIS A 443 -0.36 5.83 -14.90
CA HIS A 443 -0.09 4.41 -15.05
C HIS A 443 -1.06 3.80 -16.07
N THR A 444 -0.56 2.79 -16.77
CA THR A 444 -1.34 1.97 -17.71
C THR A 444 -2.06 0.83 -17.00
N HIS A 445 -1.44 0.31 -15.94
CA HIS A 445 -1.93 -0.85 -15.21
C HIS A 445 -1.69 -0.66 -13.71
N ILE A 446 -2.61 -1.16 -12.89
CA ILE A 446 -2.50 -1.14 -11.43
C ILE A 446 -2.78 -2.52 -10.83
N TYR A 447 -1.89 -2.94 -9.95
CA TYR A 447 -2.00 -4.17 -9.16
C TYR A 447 -1.87 -3.85 -7.68
N PHE A 448 -2.34 -4.77 -6.85
CA PHE A 448 -2.30 -4.65 -5.40
C PHE A 448 -1.65 -5.88 -4.80
N LEU A 449 -0.85 -5.70 -3.74
CA LEU A 449 -0.34 -6.76 -2.90
C LEU A 449 -0.85 -6.52 -1.47
N THR A 450 -1.73 -7.40 -0.97
CA THR A 450 -2.47 -7.18 0.27
C THR A 450 -2.13 -8.17 1.39
N GLN A 451 -1.63 -9.36 1.06
CA GLN A 451 -1.23 -10.39 2.03
C GLN A 451 0.23 -10.25 2.46
N SER A 452 0.43 -10.00 3.75
CA SER A 452 1.73 -9.93 4.41
C SER A 452 2.23 -11.32 4.75
N PHE A 453 3.49 -11.61 4.47
CA PHE A 453 4.17 -12.83 4.89
C PHE A 453 5.02 -12.65 6.16
N ARG A 454 4.95 -11.47 6.77
CA ARG A 454 5.78 -11.10 7.93
C ARG A 454 5.06 -11.34 9.26
N PHE A 455 3.74 -11.27 9.27
CA PHE A 455 2.94 -11.32 10.47
C PHE A 455 1.55 -11.89 10.18
N GLY A 456 0.99 -12.56 11.18
CA GLY A 456 -0.32 -13.18 11.10
C GLY A 456 -1.50 -12.21 11.24
N PRO A 457 -2.73 -12.75 11.22
CA PRO A 457 -3.98 -12.01 11.10
C PRO A 457 -4.23 -10.98 12.20
N GLU A 458 -3.79 -11.24 13.43
CA GLU A 458 -4.00 -10.34 14.57
C GLU A 458 -3.22 -9.03 14.46
N ILE A 459 -1.95 -9.10 14.02
CA ILE A 459 -1.13 -7.91 13.78
C ILE A 459 -1.65 -7.17 12.54
N ALA A 460 -2.04 -7.92 11.50
CA ALA A 460 -2.63 -7.35 10.30
C ALA A 460 -3.93 -6.58 10.59
N TYR A 461 -4.79 -7.09 11.47
CA TYR A 461 -6.00 -6.40 11.94
C TYR A 461 -5.67 -5.05 12.58
N VAL A 462 -4.69 -5.01 13.48
CA VAL A 462 -4.27 -3.75 14.13
C VAL A 462 -3.74 -2.78 13.09
N GLY A 463 -2.90 -3.24 12.17
CA GLY A 463 -2.39 -2.42 11.07
C GLY A 463 -3.50 -1.86 10.18
N ALA A 464 -4.44 -2.70 9.74
CA ALA A 464 -5.60 -2.31 8.95
C ALA A 464 -6.49 -1.29 9.69
N THR A 465 -6.68 -1.48 11.00
CA THR A 465 -7.47 -0.56 11.84
C THR A 465 -6.82 0.81 11.95
N ILE A 466 -5.50 0.89 12.13
CA ILE A 466 -4.76 2.17 12.15
C ILE A 466 -4.88 2.87 10.79
N LEU A 467 -4.77 2.13 9.68
CA LEU A 467 -4.95 2.69 8.34
C LEU A 467 -6.36 3.22 8.09
N ASP A 468 -7.39 2.53 8.58
CA ASP A 468 -8.78 2.99 8.49
C ASP A 468 -8.97 4.26 9.33
N VAL A 469 -8.61 4.23 10.62
CA VAL A 469 -8.85 5.37 11.54
C VAL A 469 -8.06 6.62 11.13
N CYS A 470 -6.77 6.46 10.79
CA CYS A 470 -5.90 7.60 10.51
C CYS A 470 -5.97 8.08 9.05
N LYS A 471 -6.25 7.18 8.09
CA LYS A 471 -6.18 7.48 6.64
C LYS A 471 -7.46 7.16 5.87
N LYS A 472 -8.50 6.64 6.53
CA LYS A 472 -9.79 6.23 5.92
C LYS A 472 -9.64 5.20 4.79
N ILE A 473 -8.61 4.35 4.87
CA ILE A 473 -8.38 3.29 3.89
C ILE A 473 -9.34 2.12 4.17
N ARG A 474 -10.36 1.96 3.33
CA ARG A 474 -11.43 0.96 3.48
C ARG A 474 -11.67 0.08 2.26
N ASN A 475 -11.13 0.46 1.10
CA ASN A 475 -11.31 -0.24 -0.18
C ASN A 475 -10.38 -1.45 -0.35
N LYS A 476 -9.31 -1.53 0.46
CA LYS A 476 -8.35 -2.64 0.51
C LYS A 476 -8.01 -2.92 1.97
N THR A 477 -7.77 -4.19 2.30
CA THR A 477 -7.52 -4.63 3.67
C THR A 477 -6.19 -5.39 3.70
N LEU A 478 -5.33 -5.03 4.65
CA LEU A 478 -4.09 -5.75 4.94
C LEU A 478 -4.44 -7.10 5.55
N VAL A 479 -3.95 -8.18 4.94
CA VAL A 479 -4.18 -9.56 5.37
C VAL A 479 -2.87 -10.12 5.93
N GLY A 480 -2.92 -10.81 7.07
CA GLY A 480 -1.75 -11.48 7.64
C GLY A 480 -1.69 -12.95 7.24
N GLY A 481 -0.66 -13.35 6.51
CA GLY A 481 -0.44 -14.72 6.03
C GLY A 481 0.35 -15.59 6.98
#